data_AF-A0A327J182-F1
#
_entry.id   AF-A0A327J182-F1
#
_cell.length_a   1.000
_cell.length_b   1.000
_cell.length_c   1.000
_cell.angle_alpha   90.00
_cell.angle_beta   90.00
_cell.angle_gamma   90.00
#
_symmetry.space_group_name_H-M   'P 1'
#
loop_
_entity.id
_entity.type
_entity.pdbx_description
1 polymer ?
#
loop_
_entity_poly.entity_id
_entity_poly.type
_entity_poly.pdbx_seq_one_letter_code
_entity_poly.pdbx_strand_id
1 'polypeptide(L)'
;MSYIKNKIYLTLSKTQKSALCNFLRALVKKCPNFDIQKIYEKFVEDEEYYFKMDNPHFEFLENILYDEDFKSDTISYLKECKSYYNYKEAQKPLIEAQKAFEKQKRKFLQDVKMQKEPPTKKQLYYYERLCKKYNIDKKDTTNLSKYDLKTMISEILDEYSRNSENIDFSRD
;
A
#
# COMPACT_ATOMS: atom_id res chain seq x y z
N MET A 1 17.72 5.24 10.93
CA MET A 1 16.93 6.38 11.46
C MET A 1 17.10 6.62 12.96
N SER A 2 17.07 5.61 13.84
CA SER A 2 17.12 5.84 15.30
C SER A 2 18.48 6.39 15.80
N TYR A 3 19.58 6.06 15.13
CA TYR A 3 20.92 6.42 15.61
C TYR A 3 21.29 7.89 15.36
N ILE A 4 20.96 8.43 14.17
CA ILE A 4 21.26 9.83 13.84
C ILE A 4 20.52 10.80 14.78
N LYS A 5 19.31 10.43 15.20
CA LYS A 5 18.50 11.24 16.13
C LYS A 5 19.17 11.43 17.48
N ASN A 6 20.16 10.64 17.88
CA ASN A 6 20.88 10.86 19.14
C ASN A 6 22.07 11.83 18.99
N LYS A 7 22.45 12.19 17.75
CA LYS A 7 23.64 12.99 17.45
C LYS A 7 23.35 14.41 16.97
N ILE A 8 22.14 14.65 16.49
CA ILE A 8 21.71 15.95 15.94
C ILE A 8 20.92 16.77 16.96
N TYR A 9 20.88 18.09 16.81
CA TYR A 9 20.04 19.02 17.57
C TYR A 9 20.20 18.85 19.08
N LEU A 10 21.44 18.83 19.57
CA LEU A 10 21.74 18.54 20.98
C LEU A 10 21.23 19.62 21.94
N THR A 11 21.06 20.84 21.46
CA THR A 11 20.53 21.99 22.20
C THR A 11 19.00 22.03 22.22
N LEU A 12 18.32 21.31 21.32
CA LEU A 12 16.87 21.28 21.26
C LEU A 12 16.29 20.33 22.29
N SER A 13 15.15 20.73 22.88
CA SER A 13 14.36 19.84 23.72
C SER A 13 13.84 18.64 22.90
N LYS A 14 13.52 17.56 23.62
CA LYS A 14 13.00 16.32 23.00
C LYS A 14 11.76 16.56 22.13
N THR A 15 10.88 17.48 22.54
CA THR A 15 9.64 17.81 21.82
C THR A 15 9.93 18.58 20.55
N GLN A 16 10.73 19.65 20.62
CA GLN A 16 11.17 20.45 19.48
C GLN A 16 11.85 19.57 18.43
N LYS A 17 12.81 18.76 18.87
CA LYS A 17 13.53 17.81 18.03
C LYS A 17 12.61 16.79 17.37
N SER A 18 11.64 16.24 18.10
CA SER A 18 10.67 15.30 17.53
C SER A 18 9.80 15.96 16.47
N ALA A 19 9.31 17.17 16.73
CA ALA A 19 8.47 17.93 15.80
C ALA A 19 9.24 18.23 14.50
N LEU A 20 10.46 18.80 14.62
CA LEU A 20 11.31 19.12 13.48
C LEU A 20 11.67 17.87 12.66
N CYS A 21 12.12 16.79 13.31
CA CYS A 21 12.44 15.56 12.61
C CYS A 21 11.22 14.97 11.86
N ASN A 22 10.03 15.03 12.44
CA ASN A 22 8.82 14.53 11.79
C ASN A 22 8.46 15.36 10.55
N PHE A 23 8.60 16.69 10.66
CA PHE A 23 8.39 17.61 9.56
C PHE A 23 9.40 17.37 8.42
N LEU A 24 10.70 17.38 8.71
CA LEU A 24 11.76 17.16 7.71
C LEU A 24 11.59 15.81 7.01
N ARG A 25 11.23 14.76 7.75
CA ARG A 25 10.95 13.45 7.17
C ARG A 25 9.75 13.47 6.22
N ALA A 26 8.71 14.24 6.54
CA ALA A 26 7.56 14.42 5.66
C ALA A 26 7.93 15.25 4.42
N LEU A 27 8.77 16.27 4.57
CA LEU A 27 9.29 17.08 3.47
C LEU A 27 10.07 16.23 2.46
N VAL A 28 11.00 15.40 2.92
CA VAL A 28 11.76 14.47 2.06
C VAL A 28 10.83 13.52 1.31
N LYS A 29 9.75 13.05 1.95
CA LYS A 29 8.75 12.18 1.32
C LYS A 29 7.98 12.90 0.20
N LYS A 30 7.66 14.18 0.39
CA LYS A 30 6.94 15.01 -0.60
C LYS A 30 7.84 15.40 -1.79
N CYS A 31 9.15 15.46 -1.58
CA CYS A 31 10.13 15.87 -2.59
C CYS A 31 11.12 14.72 -2.94
N PRO A 32 10.65 13.58 -3.48
CA PRO A 32 11.51 12.43 -3.75
C PRO A 32 12.54 12.68 -4.85
N ASN A 33 12.33 13.67 -5.73
CA ASN A 33 13.24 13.96 -6.84
C ASN A 33 14.26 15.07 -6.53
N PHE A 34 14.14 15.73 -5.38
CA PHE A 34 15.06 16.80 -5.01
C PHE A 34 16.31 16.22 -4.37
N ASP A 35 17.46 16.82 -4.64
CA ASP A 35 18.68 16.54 -3.88
C ASP A 35 18.57 17.10 -2.45
N ILE A 36 19.51 16.71 -1.60
CA ILE A 36 19.48 17.08 -0.18
C ILE A 36 19.61 18.59 0.02
N GLN A 37 20.45 19.23 -0.79
CA GLN A 37 20.75 20.65 -0.66
C GLN A 37 19.52 21.48 -1.03
N LYS A 38 18.85 21.15 -2.13
CA LYS A 38 17.60 21.76 -2.55
C LYS A 38 16.46 21.57 -1.55
N ILE A 39 16.39 20.40 -0.89
CA ILE A 39 15.41 20.17 0.19
C ILE A 39 15.70 21.08 1.38
N TYR A 40 16.97 21.22 1.75
CA TYR A 40 17.40 22.10 2.84
C TYR A 40 17.12 23.58 2.53
N GLU A 41 17.51 24.05 1.34
CA GLU A 41 17.25 25.42 0.89
C GLU A 41 15.76 25.74 0.91
N LYS A 42 14.93 24.85 0.35
CA LYS A 42 13.48 25.01 0.41
C LYS A 42 12.95 25.10 1.84
N PHE A 43 13.48 24.28 2.75
CA PHE A 43 13.08 24.33 4.16
C PHE A 43 13.42 25.69 4.79
N VAL A 44 14.64 26.19 4.57
CA VAL A 44 15.08 27.49 5.10
C VAL A 44 14.27 28.64 4.50
N GLU A 45 14.04 28.63 3.18
CA GLU A 45 13.22 29.63 2.48
C GLU A 45 11.78 29.65 3.01
N ASP A 46 11.16 28.47 3.18
CA ASP A 46 9.81 28.35 3.71
C ASP A 46 9.78 28.92 5.15
N GLU A 47 10.69 28.52 6.05
CA GLU A 47 10.73 29.03 7.43
C GLU A 47 11.02 30.54 7.50
N GLU A 48 11.95 31.07 6.71
CA GLU A 48 12.25 32.50 6.65
C GLU A 48 11.01 33.31 6.22
N TYR A 49 10.24 32.80 5.26
CA TYR A 49 8.97 33.41 4.87
C TYR A 49 7.97 33.45 6.03
N TYR A 50 7.83 32.34 6.77
CA TYR A 50 6.89 32.28 7.90
C TYR A 50 7.32 33.16 9.09
N PHE A 51 8.63 33.30 9.34
CA PHE A 51 9.15 34.28 10.31
C PHE A 51 8.77 35.72 9.92
N LYS A 52 8.93 36.09 8.64
CA LYS A 52 8.55 37.43 8.14
C LYS A 52 7.05 37.72 8.26
N MET A 53 6.22 36.68 8.28
CA MET A 53 4.76 36.78 8.42
C MET A 53 4.28 36.66 9.88
N ASP A 54 5.20 36.63 10.85
CA ASP A 54 4.91 36.43 12.28
C ASP A 54 4.04 35.18 12.55
N ASN A 55 4.28 34.11 11.77
CA ASN A 55 3.58 32.83 11.90
C ASN A 55 4.51 31.63 11.61
N PRO A 56 5.63 31.49 12.34
CA PRO A 56 6.59 30.40 12.13
C PRO A 56 6.00 29.04 12.48
N HIS A 57 6.37 27.99 11.72
CA HIS A 57 6.07 26.62 12.13
C HIS A 57 6.87 26.23 13.38
N PHE A 58 8.08 26.76 13.49
CA PHE A 58 9.02 26.47 14.56
C PHE A 58 9.62 27.76 15.13
N GLU A 59 8.93 28.41 16.06
CA GLU A 59 9.40 29.62 16.75
C GLU A 59 10.84 29.49 17.28
N PHE A 60 11.20 28.32 17.80
CA PHE A 60 12.53 28.05 18.37
C PHE A 60 13.69 28.05 17.36
N LEU A 61 13.40 28.14 16.05
CA LEU A 61 14.43 28.19 15.01
C LEU A 61 14.93 29.61 14.72
N GLU A 62 14.24 30.66 15.15
CA GLU A 62 14.53 32.05 14.75
C GLU A 62 16.00 32.42 14.92
N ASN A 63 16.59 32.03 16.05
CA ASN A 63 17.98 32.37 16.39
C ASN A 63 19.01 31.36 15.89
N ILE A 64 18.60 30.20 15.36
CA ILE A 64 19.50 29.10 15.01
C ILE A 64 19.36 28.64 13.56
N LEU A 65 18.42 29.21 12.79
CA LEU A 65 18.11 28.78 11.41
C LEU A 65 19.34 28.85 10.49
N TYR A 66 20.21 29.83 10.73
CA TYR A 66 21.43 30.08 9.94
C TYR A 66 22.72 29.57 10.62
N ASP A 67 22.60 28.89 11.77
CA ASP A 67 23.76 28.32 12.44
C ASP A 67 24.34 27.15 11.63
N GLU A 68 25.67 27.12 11.50
CA GLU A 68 26.34 26.04 10.76
C GLU A 68 26.14 24.66 11.42
N ASP A 69 26.06 24.61 12.76
CA ASP A 69 25.75 23.37 13.49
C ASP A 69 24.33 22.88 13.15
N PHE A 70 23.34 23.78 13.16
CA PHE A 70 21.95 23.45 12.81
C PHE A 70 21.84 22.96 11.36
N LYS A 71 22.51 23.65 10.44
CA LYS A 71 22.59 23.27 9.02
C LYS A 71 23.21 21.89 8.84
N SER A 72 24.36 21.64 9.47
CA SER A 72 25.06 20.35 9.42
C SER A 72 24.19 19.21 9.93
N ASP A 73 23.53 19.41 11.07
CA ASP A 73 22.60 18.46 11.67
C ASP A 73 21.40 18.17 10.76
N THR A 74 20.83 19.23 10.17
CA THR A 74 19.67 19.14 9.27
C THR A 74 20.03 18.39 7.99
N ILE A 75 21.13 18.74 7.33
CA ILE A 75 21.61 18.04 6.13
C ILE A 75 21.88 16.56 6.45
N SER A 76 22.50 16.27 7.59
CA SER A 76 22.77 14.89 8.03
C SER A 76 21.48 14.10 8.23
N TYR A 77 20.47 14.71 8.85
CA TYR A 77 19.17 14.09 9.05
C TYR A 77 18.41 13.87 7.74
N LEU A 78 18.45 14.83 6.81
CA LEU A 78 17.85 14.73 5.48
C LEU A 78 18.46 13.59 4.67
N LYS A 79 19.80 13.42 4.70
CA LYS A 79 20.50 12.28 4.07
C LYS A 79 19.98 10.94 4.58
N GLU A 80 19.86 10.79 5.90
CA GLU A 80 19.32 9.58 6.51
C GLU A 80 17.86 9.32 6.09
N CYS A 81 17.03 10.38 6.04
CA CYS A 81 15.66 10.27 5.58
C CYS A 81 15.58 9.80 4.12
N LYS A 82 16.42 10.35 3.25
CA LYS A 82 16.48 9.98 1.84
C LYS A 82 16.90 8.52 1.66
N SER A 83 17.97 8.12 2.35
CA SER A 83 18.45 6.73 2.36
C SER A 83 17.35 5.75 2.80
N TYR A 84 16.62 6.10 3.87
CA TYR A 84 15.48 5.31 4.35
C TYR A 84 14.40 5.09 3.26
N TYR A 85 14.01 6.14 2.54
CA TYR A 85 13.00 6.01 1.49
C TYR A 85 13.52 5.28 0.26
N ASN A 86 14.77 5.52 -0.15
CA ASN A 86 15.41 4.79 -1.25
C ASN A 86 15.45 3.29 -0.97
N TYR A 87 15.84 2.90 0.25
CA TYR A 87 15.84 1.51 0.68
C TYR A 87 14.43 0.91 0.66
N LYS A 88 13.44 1.66 1.14
CA LYS A 88 12.04 1.21 1.15
C LYS A 88 11.48 0.99 -0.25
N GLU A 89 11.78 1.88 -1.20
CA GLU A 89 11.39 1.70 -2.60
C GLU A 89 12.13 0.53 -3.25
N ALA A 90 13.42 0.35 -2.98
CA ALA A 90 14.18 -0.80 -3.47
C ALA A 90 13.64 -2.15 -2.97
N GLN A 91 13.10 -2.18 -1.74
CA GLN A 91 12.46 -3.38 -1.17
C GLN A 91 11.04 -3.64 -1.66
N LYS A 92 10.39 -2.64 -2.26
CA LYS A 92 8.98 -2.71 -2.66
C LYS A 92 8.66 -3.92 -3.56
N PRO A 93 9.48 -4.26 -4.59
CA PRO A 93 9.21 -5.42 -5.44
C PRO A 93 9.23 -6.74 -4.66
N LEU A 94 10.19 -6.89 -3.74
CA LEU A 94 10.30 -8.07 -2.89
C LEU A 94 9.06 -8.22 -1.98
N ILE A 95 8.64 -7.12 -1.36
CA ILE A 95 7.46 -7.10 -0.48
C ILE A 95 6.19 -7.43 -1.28
N GLU A 96 6.06 -6.90 -2.50
CA GLU A 96 4.92 -7.17 -3.38
C GLU A 96 4.89 -8.65 -3.83
N ALA A 97 6.04 -9.21 -4.22
CA ALA A 97 6.17 -10.62 -4.56
C ALA A 97 5.80 -11.53 -3.38
N GLN A 98 6.28 -11.21 -2.16
CA GLN A 98 5.95 -11.96 -0.95
C GLN A 98 4.46 -11.90 -0.62
N LYS A 99 3.82 -10.73 -0.76
CA LYS A 99 2.37 -10.58 -0.59
C LYS A 99 1.58 -11.41 -1.61
N ALA A 100 2.02 -11.42 -2.87
CA ALA A 100 1.40 -12.22 -3.92
C ALA A 100 1.51 -13.72 -3.62
N PHE A 101 2.69 -14.18 -3.21
CA PHE A 101 2.93 -15.56 -2.80
C PHE A 101 2.05 -15.99 -1.62
N GLU A 102 1.99 -15.19 -0.55
CA GLU A 102 1.13 -15.48 0.61
C GLU A 102 -0.37 -15.47 0.25
N LYS A 103 -0.79 -14.65 -0.73
CA LYS A 103 -2.16 -14.69 -1.27
C LYS A 103 -2.42 -16.01 -2.01
N GLN A 104 -1.50 -16.45 -2.87
CA GLN A 104 -1.61 -17.72 -3.59
C GLN A 104 -1.63 -18.91 -2.64
N LYS A 105 -0.74 -18.93 -1.64
CA LYS A 105 -0.67 -19.95 -0.61
C LYS A 105 -1.98 -20.07 0.18
N ARG A 106 -2.57 -18.94 0.60
CA ARG A 106 -3.88 -18.94 1.28
C ARG A 106 -5.00 -19.49 0.41
N LYS A 107 -5.04 -19.11 -0.88
CA LYS A 107 -6.01 -19.63 -1.84
C LYS A 107 -5.85 -21.15 -2.00
N PHE A 108 -4.62 -21.60 -2.21
CA PHE A 108 -4.31 -23.03 -2.32
C PHE A 108 -4.76 -23.83 -1.10
N LEU A 109 -4.44 -23.38 0.11
CA LEU A 109 -4.87 -24.05 1.35
C LEU A 109 -6.39 -24.08 1.49
N GLN A 110 -7.08 -23.02 1.07
CA GLN A 110 -8.54 -22.99 1.06
C GLN A 110 -9.11 -24.01 0.06
N ASP A 111 -8.54 -24.09 -1.14
CA ASP A 111 -8.96 -25.03 -2.18
C ASP A 111 -8.74 -26.48 -1.75
N VAL A 112 -7.57 -26.80 -1.17
CA VAL A 112 -7.27 -28.12 -0.58
C VAL A 112 -8.27 -28.47 0.52
N LYS A 113 -8.66 -27.50 1.35
CA LYS A 113 -9.68 -27.74 2.39
C LYS A 113 -11.05 -28.06 1.75
N MET A 114 -11.46 -27.31 0.73
CA MET A 114 -12.74 -27.53 0.05
C MET A 114 -12.78 -28.85 -0.72
N GLN A 115 -11.65 -29.35 -1.23
CA GLN A 115 -11.58 -30.67 -1.86
C GLN A 115 -11.91 -31.83 -0.92
N LYS A 116 -11.71 -31.63 0.39
CA LYS A 116 -11.99 -32.64 1.43
C LYS A 116 -13.40 -32.54 2.02
N GLU A 117 -14.13 -31.47 1.72
CA GLU A 117 -15.47 -31.22 2.26
C GLU A 117 -16.54 -31.57 1.22
N PRO A 118 -17.68 -32.16 1.62
CA PRO A 118 -18.81 -32.33 0.71
C PRO A 118 -19.47 -30.98 0.38
N PRO A 119 -20.16 -30.87 -0.77
CA PRO A 119 -20.90 -29.69 -1.16
C PRO A 119 -21.92 -29.25 -0.12
N THR A 120 -22.02 -27.94 0.09
CA THR A 120 -23.03 -27.40 0.99
C THR A 120 -24.42 -27.40 0.34
N LYS A 121 -25.48 -27.49 1.16
CA LYS A 121 -26.88 -27.39 0.68
C LYS A 121 -27.13 -26.14 -0.17
N LYS A 122 -26.51 -25.00 0.19
CA LYS A 122 -26.61 -23.74 -0.56
C LYS A 122 -25.98 -23.84 -1.95
N GLN A 123 -24.81 -24.48 -2.07
CA GLN A 123 -24.16 -24.66 -3.37
C GLN A 123 -24.97 -25.59 -4.28
N LEU A 124 -25.48 -26.70 -3.75
CA LEU A 124 -26.35 -27.62 -4.48
C LEU A 124 -27.62 -26.91 -4.99
N TYR A 125 -28.30 -26.19 -4.10
CA TYR A 125 -29.48 -25.39 -4.46
C TYR A 125 -29.16 -24.34 -5.55
N TYR A 126 -28.03 -23.65 -5.43
CA TYR A 126 -27.62 -22.64 -6.40
C TYR A 126 -27.30 -23.25 -7.77
N TYR A 127 -26.55 -24.36 -7.79
CA TYR A 127 -26.28 -25.14 -9.01
C TYR A 127 -27.57 -25.59 -9.70
N GLU A 128 -28.51 -26.17 -8.95
CA GLU A 128 -29.81 -26.58 -9.49
C GLU A 128 -30.59 -25.42 -10.12
N ARG A 129 -30.53 -24.23 -9.52
CA ARG A 129 -31.15 -23.03 -10.11
C ARG A 129 -30.47 -22.59 -11.40
N LEU A 130 -29.14 -22.68 -11.47
CA LEU A 130 -28.41 -22.35 -12.70
C LEU A 130 -28.73 -23.35 -13.82
N CYS A 131 -28.75 -24.66 -13.52
CA CYS A 131 -29.15 -25.68 -14.49
C CYS A 131 -30.56 -25.42 -15.05
N LYS A 132 -31.53 -25.11 -14.18
CA LYS A 132 -32.90 -24.77 -14.61
C LYS A 132 -32.94 -23.49 -15.45
N LYS A 133 -32.20 -22.45 -15.06
CA LYS A 133 -32.22 -21.15 -15.75
C LYS A 133 -31.65 -21.25 -17.16
N TYR A 134 -30.57 -21.99 -17.34
CA TYR A 134 -29.85 -22.10 -18.61
C TYR A 134 -30.17 -23.40 -19.36
N ASN A 135 -31.15 -24.18 -18.89
CA ASN A 135 -31.56 -25.46 -19.47
C ASN A 135 -30.40 -26.44 -19.67
N ILE A 136 -29.55 -26.58 -18.64
CA ILE A 136 -28.38 -27.46 -18.63
C ILE A 136 -28.74 -28.78 -17.94
N ASP A 137 -28.34 -29.90 -18.55
CA ASP A 137 -28.51 -31.22 -17.94
C ASP A 137 -27.75 -31.34 -16.61
N LYS A 138 -28.48 -31.76 -15.57
CA LYS A 138 -27.93 -31.88 -14.22
C LYS A 138 -26.98 -33.07 -14.13
N LYS A 139 -25.71 -32.80 -13.79
CA LYS A 139 -24.73 -33.86 -13.51
C LYS A 139 -24.95 -34.44 -12.10
N ASP A 140 -24.49 -35.68 -11.90
CA ASP A 140 -24.50 -36.29 -10.57
C ASP A 140 -23.54 -35.53 -9.63
N THR A 141 -24.04 -35.22 -8.44
CA THR A 141 -23.35 -34.39 -7.43
C THR A 141 -23.00 -35.18 -6.16
N THR A 142 -23.36 -36.48 -6.09
CA THR A 142 -23.19 -37.32 -4.89
C THR A 142 -21.73 -37.51 -4.47
N ASN A 143 -20.82 -37.59 -5.44
CA ASN A 143 -19.39 -37.82 -5.20
C ASN A 143 -18.52 -36.57 -5.43
N LEU A 144 -19.12 -35.40 -5.64
CA LEU A 144 -18.37 -34.16 -5.84
C LEU A 144 -17.88 -33.61 -4.50
N SER A 145 -16.72 -32.97 -4.50
CA SER A 145 -16.30 -32.12 -3.39
C SER A 145 -16.93 -30.73 -3.50
N LYS A 146 -16.85 -29.98 -2.40
CA LYS A 146 -17.23 -28.56 -2.35
C LYS A 146 -16.42 -27.71 -3.33
N TYR A 147 -15.17 -28.09 -3.60
CA TYR A 147 -14.34 -27.45 -4.63
C TYR A 147 -14.89 -27.74 -6.03
N ASP A 148 -15.18 -29.00 -6.34
CA ASP A 148 -15.64 -29.40 -7.69
C ASP A 148 -16.96 -28.73 -8.05
N LEU A 149 -17.93 -28.73 -7.11
CA LEU A 149 -19.21 -28.06 -7.36
C LEU A 149 -19.06 -26.54 -7.51
N LYS A 150 -18.14 -25.93 -6.76
CA LYS A 150 -17.82 -24.50 -6.91
C LYS A 150 -17.24 -24.21 -8.30
N THR A 151 -16.31 -25.04 -8.78
CA THR A 151 -15.72 -24.91 -10.11
C THR A 151 -16.76 -25.04 -11.21
N MET A 152 -17.65 -26.05 -11.13
CA MET A 152 -18.75 -26.22 -12.08
C MET A 152 -19.70 -25.00 -12.10
N ILE A 153 -20.04 -24.47 -10.92
CA ILE A 153 -20.85 -23.24 -10.82
C ILE A 153 -20.13 -22.07 -11.50
N SER A 154 -18.83 -21.90 -11.26
CA SER A 154 -18.04 -20.83 -11.87
C SER A 154 -17.97 -20.97 -13.39
N GLU A 155 -17.75 -22.18 -13.91
CA GLU A 155 -17.74 -22.46 -15.36
C GLU A 155 -19.07 -22.08 -16.02
N ILE A 156 -20.20 -22.47 -15.42
CA ILE A 156 -21.53 -22.09 -15.93
C ILE A 156 -21.71 -20.56 -15.92
N LEU A 157 -21.26 -19.88 -14.86
CA LEU A 157 -21.36 -18.43 -14.81
C LEU A 157 -20.46 -17.75 -15.84
N ASP A 158 -19.26 -18.25 -16.07
CA ASP A 158 -18.31 -17.69 -17.04
C ASP A 158 -18.78 -17.91 -18.48
N GLU A 159 -19.32 -19.09 -18.80
CA GLU A 159 -19.87 -19.42 -20.11
C GLU A 159 -21.08 -18.52 -20.46
N TYR A 160 -22.01 -18.38 -19.51
CA TYR A 160 -23.26 -17.65 -19.77
C TYR A 160 -23.20 -16.16 -19.45
N SER A 161 -22.17 -15.67 -18.76
CA SER A 161 -21.88 -14.23 -18.66
C SER A 161 -21.35 -13.68 -19.99
N ARG A 162 -20.42 -14.40 -20.65
CA ARG A 162 -19.94 -14.07 -22.01
C ARG A 162 -21.04 -14.12 -23.06
N ASN A 163 -22.03 -15.01 -22.91
CA ASN A 163 -23.17 -15.06 -23.82
C ASN A 163 -24.11 -13.85 -23.67
N SER A 164 -24.15 -13.18 -22.52
CA SER A 164 -24.95 -11.95 -22.37
C SER A 164 -24.29 -10.71 -23.00
N GLU A 165 -22.98 -10.73 -23.23
CA GLU A 165 -22.24 -9.64 -23.91
C GLU A 165 -22.27 -9.78 -25.45
N ASN A 166 -22.63 -10.95 -25.99
CA ASN A 166 -22.69 -11.21 -27.44
C ASN A 166 -24.07 -10.99 -28.09
N ILE A 167 -25.07 -10.49 -27.36
CA ILE A 167 -26.45 -10.28 -27.87
C ILE A 167 -26.69 -8.82 -28.34
N ASP A 168 -25.67 -7.95 -28.34
CA ASP A 168 -25.84 -6.53 -28.67
C ASP A 168 -25.17 -6.08 -29.99
N PHE A 169 -25.23 -6.90 -31.05
CA PHE A 169 -24.82 -6.50 -32.41
C PHE A 169 -25.66 -7.14 -33.53
N SER A 170 -26.98 -7.21 -33.36
CA SER A 170 -27.88 -7.58 -34.46
C SER A 170 -29.26 -6.92 -34.31
N ARG A 171 -29.27 -5.58 -34.31
CA ARG A 171 -30.45 -4.77 -34.62
C ARG A 171 -30.01 -3.57 -35.43
N ASP A 172 -29.83 -3.79 -36.72
CA ASP A 172 -30.08 -2.80 -37.77
C ASP A 172 -31.25 -3.31 -38.62
#